data_AF-F2JTJ3-F1
#
_entry.id   AF-F2JTJ3-F1
#
_cell.length_a   1.000
_cell.length_b   1.000
_cell.length_c   1.000
_cell.angle_alpha   90.00
_cell.angle_beta   90.00
_cell.angle_gamma   90.00
#
_symmetry.space_group_name_H-M   'P 1'
#
loop_
_entity.id
_entity.type
_entity.pdbx_description
1 polymer ?
#
loop_
_entity_poly.entity_id
_entity_poly.type
_entity_poly.pdbx_seq_one_letter_code
_entity_poly.pdbx_strand_id
1 'polypeptide(L)'
;MSKHTTEQLPEVTYWLALQIAKSKPSIDLEKVYEGTIELDYLYQVLTNKAQQHWWSSYGVELNPVTVNNAFFRAIAVLHDRNLEFKRSRGGQETAWVKELLHLT
;
A
#
# COMPACT_ATOMS: atom_id res chain seq x y z
N MET A 1 1.63 -0.70 29.71
CA MET A 1 2.00 -1.46 28.49
C MET A 1 1.23 -0.94 27.27
N SER A 2 1.54 0.27 26.79
CA SER A 2 0.75 0.93 25.71
C SER A 2 1.62 1.58 24.62
N LYS A 3 2.96 1.52 24.71
CA LYS A 3 3.85 2.20 23.76
C LYS A 3 4.24 1.36 22.54
N HIS A 4 4.27 0.02 22.66
CA HIS A 4 4.72 -0.85 21.57
C HIS A 4 3.69 -1.06 20.44
N THR A 5 2.38 -0.96 20.73
CA THR A 5 1.33 -1.19 19.73
C THR A 5 1.23 -0.07 18.69
N THR A 6 1.59 1.17 19.06
CA THR A 6 1.50 2.33 18.18
C THR A 6 2.70 2.41 17.21
N GLU A 7 3.86 1.91 17.62
CA GLU A 7 5.09 1.87 16.78
C GLU A 7 4.98 0.84 15.65
N GLN A 8 4.27 -0.28 15.86
CA GLN A 8 4.18 -1.35 14.88
C GLN A 8 3.29 -1.01 13.67
N LEU A 9 2.25 -0.19 13.84
CA LEU A 9 1.29 0.07 12.76
C LEU A 9 1.94 0.72 11.51
N PRO A 10 2.72 1.81 11.63
CA PRO A 10 3.43 2.39 10.48
C PRO A 10 4.42 1.42 9.83
N GLU A 11 5.18 0.66 10.62
CA GLU A 11 6.18 -0.29 10.12
C GLU A 11 5.53 -1.44 9.35
N VAL A 12 4.48 -2.03 9.90
CA VAL A 12 3.71 -3.10 9.25
C VAL A 12 3.05 -2.57 7.97
N THR A 13 2.51 -1.35 8.00
CA THR A 13 1.94 -0.70 6.81
C THR A 13 2.98 -0.58 5.69
N TYR A 14 4.17 -0.07 6.02
CA TYR A 14 5.25 0.12 5.07
C TYR A 14 5.72 -1.21 4.47
N TRP A 15 5.93 -2.23 5.30
CA TRP A 15 6.36 -3.54 4.83
C TRP A 15 5.31 -4.18 3.91
N LEU A 16 4.03 -4.10 4.27
CA LEU A 16 2.93 -4.61 3.44
C LEU A 16 2.88 -3.90 2.09
N ALA A 17 3.02 -2.56 2.08
CA ALA A 17 3.07 -1.80 0.84
C ALA A 17 4.22 -2.26 -0.07
N LEU A 18 5.40 -2.55 0.49
CA LEU A 18 6.51 -3.11 -0.27
C LEU A 18 6.22 -4.51 -0.81
N GLN A 19 5.56 -5.38 -0.05
CA GLN A 19 5.20 -6.72 -0.53
C GLN A 19 4.18 -6.66 -1.67
N ILE A 20 3.18 -5.79 -1.55
CA ILE A 20 2.18 -5.54 -2.61
C ILE A 20 2.88 -5.00 -3.86
N ALA A 21 3.76 -4.01 -3.72
CA ALA A 21 4.50 -3.43 -4.85
C ALA A 21 5.47 -4.43 -5.54
N LYS A 22 5.96 -5.43 -4.80
CA LYS A 22 6.86 -6.49 -5.31
C LYS A 22 6.11 -7.71 -5.86
N SER A 23 4.78 -7.74 -5.76
CA SER A 23 3.96 -8.84 -6.27
C SER A 23 4.19 -9.09 -7.77
N LYS A 24 4.15 -10.37 -8.14
CA LYS A 24 4.21 -10.83 -9.53
C LYS A 24 3.09 -11.86 -9.72
N PRO A 25 2.12 -11.64 -10.63
CA PRO A 25 1.97 -10.47 -11.51
C PRO A 25 1.70 -9.16 -10.75
N SER A 26 1.88 -8.02 -11.43
CA SER A 26 1.59 -6.71 -10.84
C SER A 26 0.10 -6.58 -10.53
N ILE A 27 -0.22 -6.12 -9.33
CA ILE A 27 -1.59 -5.94 -8.86
C ILE A 27 -2.24 -4.72 -9.53
N ASP A 28 -3.48 -4.89 -9.99
CA ASP A 28 -4.32 -3.78 -10.45
C ASP A 28 -4.94 -3.05 -9.24
N LEU A 29 -4.25 -2.01 -8.79
CA LEU A 29 -4.60 -1.27 -7.57
C LEU A 29 -5.96 -0.56 -7.64
N GLU A 30 -6.48 -0.24 -8.82
CA GLU A 30 -7.81 0.37 -8.96
C GLU A 30 -8.89 -0.67 -8.66
N LYS A 31 -8.81 -1.83 -9.30
CA LYS A 31 -9.76 -2.93 -9.06
C LYS A 31 -9.68 -3.48 -7.64
N VAL A 32 -8.48 -3.59 -7.10
CA VAL A 32 -8.29 -4.07 -5.73
C VAL A 32 -8.88 -3.09 -4.71
N TYR A 33 -8.79 -1.79 -4.94
CA TYR A 33 -9.42 -0.79 -4.06
C TYR A 33 -10.96 -0.83 -4.11
N GLU A 34 -11.55 -1.18 -5.25
CA GLU A 34 -13.02 -1.29 -5.42
C GLU A 34 -13.65 -2.53 -4.76
N GLY A 35 -12.85 -3.45 -4.21
CA GLY A 35 -13.32 -4.63 -3.48
C GLY A 35 -13.50 -5.86 -4.38
N THR A 36 -12.40 -6.55 -4.65
CA THR A 36 -12.34 -7.74 -5.52
C THR A 36 -11.92 -8.99 -4.77
N ILE A 37 -12.18 -10.16 -5.37
CA ILE A 37 -11.65 -11.45 -4.88
C ILE A 37 -10.12 -11.42 -4.76
N GLU A 38 -9.44 -10.65 -5.60
CA GLU A 38 -8.00 -10.44 -5.52
C GLU A 38 -7.59 -9.72 -4.23
N LEU A 39 -8.37 -8.72 -3.77
CA LEU A 39 -8.17 -8.06 -2.48
C LEU A 39 -8.25 -9.06 -1.33
N ASP A 40 -9.27 -9.93 -1.33
CA ASP A 40 -9.47 -10.94 -0.27
C ASP A 40 -8.31 -11.95 -0.24
N TYR A 41 -7.86 -12.39 -1.42
CA TYR A 41 -6.70 -13.27 -1.53
C TYR A 41 -5.42 -12.59 -1.02
N LEU A 42 -5.16 -11.36 -1.45
CA LEU A 42 -4.00 -10.58 -1.01
C LEU A 42 -4.04 -10.34 0.50
N TYR A 43 -5.20 -10.02 1.05
CA TYR A 43 -5.41 -9.86 2.47
C TYR A 43 -5.03 -11.13 3.22
N GLN A 44 -5.59 -12.28 2.86
CA GLN A 44 -5.29 -13.54 3.54
C GLN A 44 -3.80 -13.91 3.45
N VAL A 45 -3.19 -13.78 2.27
CA VAL A 45 -1.79 -14.18 2.09
C VAL A 45 -0.83 -13.22 2.80
N LEU A 46 -1.03 -11.91 2.65
CA LEU A 46 -0.08 -10.92 3.12
C LEU A 46 -0.18 -10.66 4.63
N THR A 47 -1.38 -10.73 5.20
CA THR A 47 -1.54 -10.62 6.67
C THR A 47 -0.88 -11.79 7.39
N ASN A 48 -1.05 -13.02 6.88
CA ASN A 48 -0.35 -14.21 7.39
C ASN A 48 1.18 -14.11 7.23
N LYS A 49 1.66 -13.63 6.07
CA LYS A 49 3.10 -13.41 5.85
C LYS A 49 3.67 -12.34 6.78
N ALA A 50 2.92 -11.26 7.03
CA ALA A 50 3.33 -10.23 7.99
C ALA A 50 3.44 -10.84 9.40
N GLN A 51 2.44 -11.58 9.86
CA GLN A 51 2.48 -12.27 11.15
C GLN A 51 3.73 -13.17 11.26
N GLN A 52 3.97 -14.01 10.25
CA GLN A 52 5.10 -14.92 10.23
C GLN A 52 6.44 -14.16 10.18
N HIS A 53 6.55 -13.08 9.40
CA HIS A 53 7.76 -12.28 9.30
C HIS A 53 8.13 -11.64 10.65
N TRP A 54 7.16 -11.03 11.33
CA TRP A 54 7.42 -10.39 12.63
C TRP A 54 7.73 -11.41 13.72
N TRP A 55 7.02 -12.54 13.72
CA TRP A 55 7.30 -13.61 14.65
C TRP A 55 8.71 -14.18 14.45
N SER A 56 9.07 -14.54 13.22
CA SER A 56 10.35 -15.18 12.92
C SER A 56 11.56 -14.24 13.03
N SER A 57 11.39 -12.96 12.70
CA SER A 57 12.51 -12.00 12.64
C SER A 57 12.71 -11.25 13.94
N TYR A 58 11.63 -11.00 14.69
CA TYR A 58 11.65 -10.13 15.87
C TYR A 58 11.06 -10.79 17.13
N GLY A 59 10.50 -12.00 17.03
CA GLY A 59 9.81 -12.64 18.16
C GLY A 59 8.53 -11.92 18.57
N VAL A 60 7.93 -11.16 17.65
CA VAL A 60 6.78 -10.31 17.91
C VAL A 60 5.53 -10.94 17.32
N GLU A 61 4.51 -11.15 18.16
CA GLU A 61 3.16 -11.46 17.70
C GLU A 61 2.42 -10.15 17.39
N LEU A 62 2.05 -9.95 16.11
CA LEU A 62 1.26 -8.77 15.76
C LEU A 62 -0.18 -8.96 16.22
N ASN A 63 -0.78 -7.88 16.72
CA ASN A 63 -2.21 -7.85 16.99
C ASN A 63 -2.98 -7.91 15.64
N PRO A 64 -3.98 -8.80 15.49
CA PRO A 64 -4.80 -8.88 14.28
C PRO A 64 -5.38 -7.53 13.84
N VAL A 65 -5.81 -6.68 14.79
CA VAL A 65 -6.33 -5.34 14.49
C VAL A 65 -5.25 -4.46 13.86
N THR A 66 -4.00 -4.55 14.33
CA THR A 66 -2.87 -3.81 13.76
C THR A 66 -2.57 -4.27 12.34
N VAL A 67 -2.52 -5.58 12.10
CA VAL A 67 -2.22 -6.14 10.78
C VAL A 67 -3.30 -5.78 9.77
N ASN A 68 -4.57 -5.87 10.17
CA ASN A 68 -5.71 -5.54 9.30
C ASN A 68 -5.69 -4.05 8.92
N ASN A 69 -5.53 -3.17 9.91
CA ASN A 69 -5.44 -1.74 9.68
C ASN A 69 -4.23 -1.38 8.80
N ALA A 70 -3.08 -2.03 9.03
CA ALA A 70 -1.87 -1.83 8.23
C ALA A 70 -2.08 -2.23 6.77
N PHE A 71 -2.77 -3.34 6.52
CA PHE A 71 -3.06 -3.82 5.18
C PHE A 71 -3.93 -2.83 4.40
N PHE A 72 -5.07 -2.41 4.95
CA PHE A 72 -5.95 -1.47 4.26
C PHE A 72 -5.30 -0.10 4.07
N ARG A 73 -4.48 0.35 5.02
CA ARG A 73 -3.66 1.57 4.85
C ARG A 73 -2.65 1.43 3.71
N ALA A 74 -2.00 0.28 3.59
CA ALA A 74 -1.05 0.02 2.52
C ALA A 74 -1.72 0.06 1.14
N ILE A 75 -2.90 -0.56 1.01
CA ILE A 75 -3.70 -0.53 -0.23
C ILE A 75 -4.11 0.92 -0.57
N ALA A 76 -4.63 1.67 0.39
CA ALA A 76 -5.02 3.06 0.18
C ALA A 76 -3.85 3.95 -0.25
N VAL A 77 -2.70 3.85 0.43
CA VAL A 77 -1.49 4.63 0.09
C VAL A 77 -1.00 4.30 -1.33
N LEU A 78 -1.00 3.01 -1.70
CA LEU A 78 -0.59 2.61 -3.05
C LEU A 78 -1.58 3.06 -4.12
N HIS A 79 -2.88 2.99 -3.84
CA HIS A 79 -3.92 3.51 -4.72
C HIS A 79 -3.76 5.02 -4.95
N ASP A 80 -3.64 5.80 -3.88
CA ASP A 80 -3.46 7.25 -3.96
C ASP A 80 -2.20 7.62 -4.76
N ARG A 81 -1.10 6.88 -4.54
CA ARG A 81 0.15 7.09 -5.26
C ARG A 81 0.02 6.73 -6.75
N ASN A 82 -0.69 5.66 -7.08
CA ASN A 82 -0.97 5.27 -8.46
C ASN A 82 -1.82 6.34 -9.16
N LEU A 83 -2.80 6.89 -8.45
CA LEU A 83 -3.68 7.94 -8.96
C LEU A 83 -2.94 9.26 -9.17
N GLU A 84 -2.08 9.66 -8.23
CA GLU A 84 -1.16 10.81 -8.37
C GLU A 84 -0.23 10.62 -9.56
N PHE A 85 0.36 9.42 -9.72
CA PHE A 85 1.21 9.08 -10.85
C PHE A 85 0.46 9.21 -12.19
N LYS A 86 -0.77 8.68 -12.29
CA LYS A 86 -1.62 8.82 -13.47
C LYS A 86 -1.94 10.28 -13.79
N ARG A 87 -2.34 11.07 -12.78
CA ARG A 87 -2.60 12.52 -12.93
C ARG A 87 -1.37 13.27 -13.42
N SER A 88 -0.18 13.00 -12.86
CA SER A 88 1.08 13.64 -13.26
C SER A 88 1.44 13.40 -14.74
N ARG A 89 0.94 12.32 -15.32
CA ARG A 89 1.15 11.93 -16.73
C ARG A 89 0.03 12.42 -17.67
N GLY A 90 -1.03 13.00 -17.12
CA GLY A 90 -2.11 13.66 -17.85
C GLY A 90 -1.60 14.94 -18.51
N GLY A 91 -0.96 14.81 -19.68
CA GLY A 91 -0.36 15.93 -20.42
C GLY A 91 -1.33 17.05 -20.79
N GLN A 92 -2.65 16.81 -20.79
CA GLN A 92 -3.66 17.85 -21.00
C GLN A 92 -3.84 18.76 -19.77
N GLU A 93 -3.83 18.22 -18.55
CA GLU A 93 -3.99 19.00 -17.32
C GLU A 93 -2.75 19.83 -16.97
N THR A 94 -1.61 19.48 -17.57
CA THR A 94 -0.31 20.18 -17.42
C THR A 94 0.09 20.95 -18.68
N ALA A 95 -0.78 20.99 -19.70
CA ALA A 95 -0.52 21.72 -20.95
C ALA A 95 -0.31 23.22 -20.68
N TRP A 96 -1.08 23.81 -19.77
CA TRP A 96 -0.94 25.20 -19.36
C TRP A 96 0.44 25.51 -18.76
N VAL A 97 1.10 24.54 -18.11
CA VAL A 97 2.47 24.72 -17.56
C VAL A 97 3.49 24.84 -18.69
N LYS A 98 3.33 24.04 -19.76
CA LYS A 98 4.20 24.12 -20.95
C LYS A 98 4.02 25.46 -21.68
N GLU A 99 2.77 25.93 -21.79
CA GLU A 99 2.44 27.25 -22.34
C GLU A 99 3.07 28.38 -21.52
N LEU A 100 2.99 28.30 -20.18
CA LEU A 100 3.51 29.33 -19.27
C LEU A 100 5.05 29.37 -19.23
N LEU A 101 5.71 28.24 -19.52
CA LEU A 101 7.17 28.13 -19.58
C LEU A 101 7.75 28.40 -20.98
N HIS A 102 6.93 28.74 -21.98
CA HIS A 102 7.34 28.88 -23.39
C HIS A 102 8.09 27.66 -23.95
N LEU A 103 7.79 26.48 -23.41
CA LEU A 103 8.34 25.20 -23.86
C LEU A 103 7.39 24.62 -24.93
N THR A 104 7.25 25.33 -26.05
CA THR A 104 6.54 24.85 -27.26
C THR A 104 7.45 24.00 -28.12
#